data_AF-A0A659UXN6-F1
#
_entry.id   AF-A0A659UXN6-F1
#
_cell.length_a   1.000
_cell.length_b   1.000
_cell.length_c   1.000
_cell.angle_alpha   90.00
_cell.angle_beta   90.00
_cell.angle_gamma   90.00
#
_symmetry.space_group_name_H-M   'P 1'
#
loop_
_entity.id
_entity.type
_entity.pdbx_description
1 polymer ?
#
loop_
_entity_poly.entity_id
_entity_poly.type
_entity_poly.pdbx_seq_one_letter_code
_entity_poly.pdbx_strand_id
1 'polypeptide(L)'
;MAVENTTPNRNYQLPDGSNNLVDDVLRLIAALSAIDLDIAGLLVSVAQRALLVHSHVIADTTGLQAALDSKQDGSEKGNANGYASLDATGKVPAAQLPSTLFGSLNYQGDWNANTNTPTIPAAAAGNKGWYYMVSVAGATSVGGITDWKVGDWVVSDGTKWVKIDNTDAVASVAGLSGAISAASLKTALAIAVADITDASANGRSLISAADYAAMRTLLGLVAAATAATANTLAQRDPRATSQLACSARPMPMVPMQ
;
A
#
# COMPACT_ATOMS: atom_id res chain seq x y z
N MET A 1 32.06 67.60 -87.85
CA MET A 1 31.56 66.38 -87.20
C MET A 1 31.38 66.72 -85.73
N ALA A 2 30.28 66.29 -85.10
CA ALA A 2 30.07 66.52 -83.67
C ALA A 2 31.19 65.88 -82.86
N VAL A 3 31.66 66.57 -81.82
CA VAL A 3 32.65 66.06 -80.86
C VAL A 3 31.97 65.01 -79.99
N GLU A 4 32.63 63.86 -79.83
CA GLU A 4 32.15 62.78 -78.99
C GLU A 4 32.39 63.10 -77.51
N ASN A 5 31.30 63.25 -76.76
CA ASN A 5 31.29 63.31 -75.31
C ASN A 5 30.29 62.27 -74.77
N THR A 6 30.72 61.41 -73.84
CA THR A 6 29.90 60.30 -73.32
C THR A 6 30.16 60.03 -71.83
N THR A 7 29.21 59.39 -71.15
CA THR A 7 29.34 58.99 -69.74
C THR A 7 30.36 57.85 -69.56
N PRO A 8 31.13 57.81 -68.44
CA PRO A 8 32.23 56.84 -68.27
C PRO A 8 31.82 55.37 -68.18
N ASN A 9 30.68 55.07 -67.56
CA ASN A 9 30.31 53.69 -67.24
C ASN A 9 29.44 53.06 -68.33
N ARG A 10 28.63 53.88 -69.01
CA ARG A 10 27.54 53.41 -69.88
C ARG A 10 27.59 53.98 -71.29
N ASN A 11 28.56 54.86 -71.58
CA ASN A 11 28.77 55.50 -72.87
C ASN A 11 27.55 56.26 -73.41
N TYR A 12 26.61 56.65 -72.56
CA TYR A 12 25.50 57.53 -72.95
C TYR A 12 26.03 58.87 -73.42
N GLN A 13 25.48 59.38 -74.52
CA GLN A 13 25.92 60.64 -75.11
C GLN A 13 25.63 61.82 -74.18
N LEU A 14 26.58 62.74 -74.10
CA LEU A 14 26.50 63.99 -73.35
C LEU A 14 26.63 65.18 -74.34
N PRO A 15 26.03 66.35 -74.01
CA PRO A 15 26.26 67.58 -74.75
C PRO A 15 27.74 68.00 -74.72
N ASP A 16 28.19 68.72 -75.75
CA ASP A 16 29.52 69.35 -75.78
C ASP A 16 29.35 70.82 -76.20
N GLY A 17 30.00 71.74 -75.48
CA GLY A 17 29.88 73.17 -75.74
C GLY A 17 30.37 73.61 -77.14
N SER A 18 31.08 72.73 -77.85
CA SER A 18 31.59 72.96 -79.21
C SER A 18 30.64 72.44 -80.31
N ASN A 19 29.57 71.72 -79.95
CA ASN A 19 28.61 71.16 -80.90
C ASN A 19 27.46 72.14 -81.22
N ASN A 20 26.82 71.95 -82.37
CA ASN A 20 25.57 72.66 -82.67
C ASN A 20 24.42 72.06 -81.87
N LEU A 21 23.47 72.90 -81.44
CA LEU A 21 22.29 72.45 -80.67
C LEU A 21 21.49 71.34 -81.37
N VAL A 22 21.41 71.37 -82.70
CA VAL A 22 20.69 70.34 -83.48
C VAL A 22 21.36 68.97 -83.34
N ASP A 23 22.69 68.93 -83.31
CA ASP A 23 23.45 67.68 -83.16
C ASP A 23 23.34 67.16 -81.72
N ASP A 24 23.43 68.04 -80.72
CA ASP A 24 23.32 67.68 -79.30
C ASP A 24 21.91 67.21 -78.90
N VAL A 25 20.86 67.79 -79.48
CA VAL A 25 19.48 67.34 -79.25
C VAL A 25 19.28 65.91 -79.77
N LEU A 26 19.78 65.60 -80.97
CA LEU A 26 19.73 64.23 -81.51
C LEU A 26 20.53 63.25 -80.65
N ARG A 27 21.67 63.68 -80.11
CA ARG A 27 22.48 62.88 -79.18
C ARG A 27 21.77 62.62 -77.85
N LEU A 28 21.09 63.62 -77.30
CA LEU A 28 20.30 63.47 -76.07
C LEU A 28 19.12 62.50 -76.26
N ILE A 29 18.46 62.53 -77.43
CA ILE A 29 17.41 61.57 -77.77
C ILE A 29 17.97 60.14 -77.80
N ALA A 30 19.13 59.94 -78.42
CA ALA A 30 19.78 58.64 -78.47
C ALA A 30 20.25 58.16 -77.08
N ALA A 31 20.76 59.06 -76.24
CA ALA A 31 21.10 58.76 -74.84
C ALA A 31 19.88 58.33 -74.04
N LEU A 32 18.74 59.01 -74.17
CA LEU A 32 17.50 58.65 -73.48
C LEU A 32 16.98 57.27 -73.90
N SER A 33 16.99 56.97 -75.20
CA SER A 33 16.63 55.64 -75.72
C SER A 33 17.60 54.54 -75.23
N ALA A 34 18.89 54.85 -75.12
CA ALA A 34 19.90 53.91 -74.60
C ALA A 34 19.75 53.68 -73.08
N ILE A 35 19.33 54.70 -72.32
CA ILE A 35 19.03 54.58 -70.89
C ILE A 35 17.80 53.69 -70.67
N ASP A 36 16.73 53.90 -71.45
CA ASP A 36 15.50 53.08 -71.34
C ASP A 36 15.78 51.59 -71.59
N LEU A 37 16.49 51.28 -72.68
CA LEU A 37 16.86 49.91 -73.02
C LEU A 37 17.72 49.25 -71.95
N ASP A 38 18.65 50.02 -71.37
CA ASP A 38 19.49 49.52 -70.30
C ASP A 38 18.73 49.28 -68.99
N ILE A 39 17.89 50.21 -68.55
CA ILE A 39 17.09 50.04 -67.33
C ILE A 39 16.23 48.78 -67.48
N ALA A 40 15.62 48.57 -68.64
CA ALA A 40 14.89 47.34 -68.93
C ALA A 40 15.79 46.09 -68.84
N GLY A 41 17.00 46.13 -69.39
CA GLY A 41 17.97 45.04 -69.33
C GLY A 41 18.45 44.73 -67.91
N LEU A 42 18.74 45.76 -67.11
CA LEU A 42 19.10 45.63 -65.70
C LEU A 42 17.94 44.99 -64.92
N LEU A 43 16.71 45.44 -65.14
CA LEU A 43 15.53 44.90 -64.48
C LEU A 43 15.33 43.41 -64.80
N VAL A 44 15.48 43.03 -66.06
CA VAL A 44 15.43 41.63 -66.49
C VAL A 44 16.56 40.81 -65.86
N SER A 45 17.79 41.33 -65.86
CA SER A 45 18.94 40.63 -65.30
C SER A 45 18.83 40.41 -63.79
N VAL A 46 18.34 41.41 -63.04
CA VAL A 46 18.11 41.32 -61.60
C VAL A 46 16.98 40.32 -61.30
N ALA A 47 15.87 40.38 -62.05
CA ALA A 47 14.76 39.46 -61.90
C ALA A 47 15.15 38.00 -62.18
N GLN A 48 15.95 37.76 -63.22
CA GLN A 48 16.42 36.41 -63.57
C GLN A 48 17.49 35.89 -62.61
N ARG A 49 18.39 36.73 -62.12
CA ARG A 49 19.38 36.33 -61.09
C ARG A 49 18.70 35.94 -59.78
N ALA A 50 17.66 36.65 -59.39
CA ALA A 50 16.82 36.26 -58.25
C ALA A 50 16.18 34.88 -58.50
N LEU A 51 15.69 34.60 -59.70
CA LEU A 51 15.03 33.32 -60.02
C LEU A 51 16.00 32.12 -60.15
N LEU A 52 17.21 32.31 -60.69
CA LEU A 52 18.13 31.23 -61.04
C LEU A 52 19.02 30.75 -59.88
N VAL A 53 19.23 31.57 -58.84
CA VAL A 53 20.30 31.33 -57.83
C VAL A 53 19.85 31.45 -56.36
N HIS A 54 18.57 31.65 -56.03
CA HIS A 54 18.21 31.72 -54.60
C HIS A 54 17.97 30.32 -53.99
N SER A 55 19.04 29.56 -53.81
CA SER A 55 19.08 28.56 -52.76
C SER A 55 19.72 29.18 -51.52
N HIS A 56 19.12 28.93 -50.36
CA HIS A 56 19.74 29.25 -49.08
C HIS A 56 20.16 27.96 -48.41
N VAL A 57 21.44 27.88 -48.02
CA VAL A 57 21.87 26.82 -47.11
C VAL A 57 21.47 27.21 -45.69
N ILE A 58 21.32 26.24 -44.78
CA ILE A 58 20.93 26.50 -43.39
C ILE A 58 21.88 27.52 -42.72
N ALA A 59 23.17 27.50 -43.10
CA ALA A 59 24.19 28.41 -42.60
C ALA A 59 23.97 29.89 -42.99
N ASP A 60 23.19 30.17 -44.04
CA ASP A 60 22.88 31.54 -44.46
C ASP A 60 21.98 32.26 -43.46
N THR A 61 21.24 31.50 -42.64
CA THR A 61 20.39 32.05 -41.58
C THR A 61 21.06 31.86 -40.23
N THR A 62 21.68 32.93 -39.71
CA THR A 62 22.38 32.91 -38.43
C THR A 62 21.45 32.39 -37.32
N GLY A 63 21.88 31.30 -36.65
CA GLY A 63 21.14 30.68 -35.54
C GLY A 63 20.11 29.63 -35.94
N LEU A 64 19.82 29.41 -37.23
CA LEU A 64 18.83 28.41 -37.66
C LEU A 64 19.26 26.99 -37.29
N GLN A 65 20.53 26.63 -37.49
CA GLN A 65 21.04 25.30 -37.13
C GLN A 65 20.83 25.03 -35.63
N ALA A 66 21.25 25.95 -34.75
CA ALA A 66 21.08 25.80 -33.32
C ALA A 66 19.59 25.71 -32.90
N ALA A 67 18.72 26.46 -33.58
CA ALA A 67 17.28 26.41 -33.34
C ALA A 67 16.67 25.06 -33.75
N LEU A 68 17.17 24.43 -34.83
CA LEU A 68 16.77 23.10 -35.29
C LEU A 68 17.31 22.01 -34.37
N ASP A 69 18.57 22.08 -33.96
CA ASP A 69 19.20 21.13 -33.03
C ASP A 69 18.52 21.15 -31.65
N SER A 70 17.85 22.25 -31.29
CA SER A 70 17.07 22.36 -30.05
C SER A 70 15.66 21.79 -30.17
N LYS A 71 15.21 21.38 -31.35
CA LYS A 71 13.91 20.70 -31.54
C LYS A 71 14.05 19.21 -31.22
N GLN A 72 12.93 18.62 -30.81
CA GLN A 72 12.83 17.17 -30.68
C GLN A 72 12.69 16.54 -32.07
N ASP A 73 13.46 15.50 -32.37
CA ASP A 73 13.29 14.75 -33.60
C ASP A 73 11.99 13.92 -33.53
N GLY A 74 11.16 13.99 -34.56
CA GLY A 74 9.97 13.15 -34.66
C GLY A 74 10.30 11.66 -34.73
N SER A 75 11.49 11.31 -35.24
CA SER A 75 11.96 9.93 -35.36
C SER A 75 12.27 9.28 -33.99
N GLU A 76 12.48 10.06 -32.94
CA GLU A 76 12.77 9.55 -31.59
C GLU A 76 11.51 9.32 -30.75
N LYS A 77 10.34 9.78 -31.22
CA LYS A 77 9.09 9.72 -30.47
C LYS A 77 8.65 8.29 -30.23
N GLY A 78 8.66 7.87 -28.97
CA GLY A 78 8.18 6.56 -28.55
C GLY A 78 9.10 5.40 -28.90
N ASN A 79 10.32 5.69 -29.35
CA ASN A 79 11.34 4.70 -29.65
C ASN A 79 12.30 4.51 -28.47
N ALA A 80 12.97 3.35 -28.43
CA ALA A 80 14.01 3.10 -27.45
C ALA A 80 15.13 4.15 -27.57
N ASN A 81 15.69 4.60 -26.43
CA ASN A 81 16.66 5.69 -26.33
C ASN A 81 16.17 7.08 -26.79
N GLY A 82 14.89 7.22 -27.14
CA GLY A 82 14.24 8.50 -27.45
C GLY A 82 13.43 9.05 -26.28
N TYR A 83 12.32 9.72 -26.60
CA TYR A 83 11.41 10.29 -25.60
C TYR A 83 10.04 9.62 -25.63
N ALA A 84 9.36 9.62 -24.49
CA ALA A 84 8.00 9.09 -24.38
C ALA A 84 7.00 9.96 -25.15
N SER A 85 6.07 9.31 -25.84
CA SER A 85 4.94 10.01 -26.47
C SER A 85 3.83 10.28 -25.48
N LEU A 86 2.93 11.20 -25.82
CA LEU A 86 1.62 11.32 -25.17
C LEU A 86 0.52 10.78 -26.09
N ASP A 87 -0.48 10.13 -25.51
CA ASP A 87 -1.73 9.75 -26.17
C ASP A 87 -2.70 10.93 -26.29
N ALA A 88 -3.89 10.69 -26.85
CA ALA A 88 -4.93 11.71 -27.02
C ALA A 88 -5.43 12.33 -25.70
N THR A 89 -5.14 11.69 -24.56
CA THR A 89 -5.49 12.17 -23.21
C THR A 89 -4.34 12.90 -22.53
N GLY A 90 -3.21 13.07 -23.20
CA GLY A 90 -2.02 13.73 -22.66
C GLY A 90 -1.21 12.86 -21.70
N LYS A 91 -1.33 11.53 -21.77
CA LYS A 91 -0.61 10.58 -20.91
C LYS A 91 0.39 9.74 -21.68
N VAL A 92 1.44 9.28 -21.00
CA VAL A 92 2.38 8.31 -21.58
C VAL A 92 1.63 6.99 -21.82
N PRO A 93 1.58 6.47 -23.07
CA PRO A 93 0.93 5.21 -23.36
C PRO A 93 1.50 4.07 -22.51
N ALA A 94 0.62 3.18 -22.04
CA ALA A 94 1.03 2.06 -21.19
C ALA A 94 2.11 1.16 -21.83
N ALA A 95 2.10 1.03 -23.17
CA ALA A 95 3.10 0.27 -23.91
C ALA A 95 4.54 0.82 -23.81
N GLN A 96 4.71 2.08 -23.40
CA GLN A 96 6.01 2.72 -23.19
C GLN A 96 6.49 2.67 -21.73
N LEU A 97 5.72 2.03 -20.85
CA LEU A 97 6.09 1.83 -19.44
C LEU A 97 6.46 0.36 -19.19
N PRO A 98 7.43 0.10 -18.30
CA PRO A 98 7.74 -1.26 -17.86
C PRO A 98 6.51 -1.99 -17.31
N SER A 99 6.34 -3.27 -17.67
CA SER A 99 5.20 -4.09 -17.26
C SER A 99 5.07 -4.23 -15.73
N THR A 100 6.18 -4.09 -15.00
CA THR A 100 6.28 -4.13 -13.54
C THR A 100 5.46 -3.03 -12.85
N LEU A 101 5.22 -1.91 -13.52
CA LEU A 101 4.40 -0.82 -12.98
C LEU A 101 2.90 -1.15 -12.98
N PHE A 102 2.42 -2.00 -13.89
CA PHE A 102 1.00 -2.37 -14.00
C PHE A 102 0.55 -3.49 -13.05
N GLY A 103 1.46 -4.00 -12.21
CA GLY A 103 1.17 -4.98 -11.16
C GLY A 103 1.30 -4.42 -9.74
N SER A 104 1.54 -3.12 -9.60
CA SER A 104 1.67 -2.48 -8.28
C SER A 104 0.32 -2.39 -7.58
N LEU A 105 0.33 -2.55 -6.25
CA LEU A 105 -0.89 -2.43 -5.44
C LEU A 105 -1.38 -0.98 -5.47
N ASN A 106 -2.61 -0.78 -5.94
CA ASN A 106 -3.29 0.50 -6.04
C ASN A 106 -4.51 0.52 -5.12
N TYR A 107 -4.46 1.32 -4.06
CA TYR A 107 -5.53 1.40 -3.07
C TYR A 107 -6.75 2.13 -3.65
N GLN A 108 -7.90 1.46 -3.62
CA GLN A 108 -9.17 1.99 -4.10
C GLN A 108 -10.06 2.51 -2.96
N GLY A 109 -9.75 2.16 -1.72
CA GLY A 109 -10.50 2.60 -0.53
C GLY A 109 -10.95 1.44 0.35
N ASP A 110 -11.81 1.77 1.31
CA ASP A 110 -12.42 0.80 2.21
C ASP A 110 -13.65 0.14 1.57
N TRP A 111 -13.86 -1.13 1.89
CA TRP A 111 -14.95 -1.94 1.36
C TRP A 111 -15.76 -2.59 2.49
N ASN A 112 -17.08 -2.42 2.41
CA ASN A 112 -18.04 -3.11 3.24
C ASN A 112 -18.42 -4.44 2.58
N ALA A 113 -17.90 -5.55 3.11
CA ALA A 113 -18.13 -6.89 2.57
C ALA A 113 -19.53 -7.43 2.88
N ASN A 114 -20.30 -6.78 3.76
CA ASN A 114 -21.70 -7.15 4.02
C ASN A 114 -22.64 -6.59 2.95
N THR A 115 -22.39 -5.37 2.45
CA THR A 115 -23.27 -4.70 1.48
C THR A 115 -22.68 -4.59 0.08
N ASN A 116 -21.45 -5.07 -0.13
CA ASN A 116 -20.66 -4.86 -1.34
C ASN A 116 -20.54 -3.38 -1.72
N THR A 117 -20.03 -2.55 -0.80
CA THR A 117 -19.96 -1.10 -0.99
C THR A 117 -18.56 -0.55 -0.72
N PRO A 118 -17.92 0.12 -1.68
CA PRO A 118 -18.34 0.27 -3.08
C PRO A 118 -18.42 -1.10 -3.79
N THR A 119 -19.23 -1.18 -4.87
CA THR A 119 -19.36 -2.42 -5.64
C THR A 119 -18.02 -2.78 -6.26
N ILE A 120 -17.48 -3.93 -5.88
CA ILE A 120 -16.26 -4.44 -6.52
C ILE A 120 -16.61 -4.92 -7.93
N PRO A 121 -15.99 -4.37 -9.00
CA PRO A 121 -16.26 -4.78 -10.37
C PRO A 121 -15.70 -6.19 -10.67
N ALA A 122 -16.11 -6.79 -11.78
CA ALA A 122 -15.46 -8.01 -12.26
C ALA A 122 -13.95 -7.78 -12.47
N ALA A 123 -13.13 -8.75 -12.10
CA ALA A 123 -11.68 -8.66 -12.31
C ALA A 123 -11.37 -8.66 -13.82
N ALA A 124 -10.50 -7.74 -14.24
CA ALA A 124 -10.11 -7.57 -15.64
C ALA A 124 -8.71 -6.94 -15.69
N ALA A 125 -8.01 -7.05 -16.82
CA ALA A 125 -6.66 -6.51 -16.95
C ALA A 125 -6.56 -5.03 -16.57
N GLY A 126 -7.62 -4.24 -16.80
CA GLY A 126 -7.69 -2.81 -16.45
C GLY A 126 -7.77 -2.49 -14.95
N ASN A 127 -8.09 -3.47 -14.09
CA ASN A 127 -8.09 -3.31 -12.64
C ASN A 127 -7.04 -4.17 -11.92
N LYS A 128 -6.05 -4.70 -12.65
CA LYS A 128 -4.92 -5.41 -12.05
C LYS A 128 -4.21 -4.53 -11.02
N GLY A 129 -3.94 -5.08 -9.85
CA GLY A 129 -3.31 -4.40 -8.73
C GLY A 129 -4.26 -3.55 -7.88
N TRP A 130 -5.52 -3.33 -8.31
CA TRP A 130 -6.49 -2.65 -7.46
C TRP A 130 -6.70 -3.45 -6.18
N TYR A 131 -6.73 -2.76 -5.04
CA TYR A 131 -7.12 -3.38 -3.79
C TYR A 131 -8.01 -2.49 -2.94
N TYR A 132 -8.86 -3.15 -2.17
CA TYR A 132 -9.67 -2.52 -1.12
C TYR A 132 -9.36 -3.17 0.22
N MET A 133 -9.55 -2.42 1.30
CA MET A 133 -9.45 -2.93 2.66
C MET A 133 -10.84 -3.17 3.23
N VAL A 134 -11.10 -4.34 3.81
CA VAL A 134 -12.40 -4.64 4.40
C VAL A 134 -12.58 -3.81 5.68
N SER A 135 -13.53 -2.87 5.69
CA SER A 135 -13.88 -2.09 6.87
C SER A 135 -15.04 -2.68 7.68
N VAL A 136 -15.87 -3.52 7.03
CA VAL A 136 -16.98 -4.25 7.65
C VAL A 136 -16.98 -5.67 7.12
N ALA A 137 -16.92 -6.65 8.04
CA ALA A 137 -16.97 -8.08 7.71
C ALA A 137 -18.29 -8.47 7.03
N GLY A 138 -18.27 -9.48 6.18
CA GLY A 138 -19.46 -9.96 5.50
C GLY A 138 -19.20 -11.11 4.55
N ALA A 139 -20.26 -11.55 3.86
CA ALA A 139 -20.25 -12.76 3.04
C ALA A 139 -20.47 -12.53 1.53
N THR A 140 -20.30 -11.28 1.05
CA THR A 140 -20.38 -11.00 -0.38
C THR A 140 -19.35 -11.84 -1.14
N SER A 141 -19.82 -12.59 -2.14
CA SER A 141 -18.94 -13.39 -2.99
C SER A 141 -18.14 -12.50 -3.95
N VAL A 142 -16.83 -12.46 -3.76
CA VAL A 142 -15.90 -11.76 -4.65
C VAL A 142 -14.75 -12.71 -4.99
N GLY A 143 -14.58 -13.03 -6.28
CA GLY A 143 -13.60 -14.05 -6.70
C GLY A 143 -13.91 -15.47 -6.19
N GLY A 144 -15.15 -15.73 -5.76
CA GLY A 144 -15.56 -16.99 -5.13
C GLY A 144 -15.32 -17.06 -3.62
N ILE A 145 -14.84 -15.97 -3.02
CA ILE A 145 -14.52 -15.86 -1.60
C ILE A 145 -15.68 -15.19 -0.88
N THR A 146 -16.19 -15.84 0.17
CA THR A 146 -17.34 -15.39 0.98
C THR A 146 -17.01 -15.21 2.46
N ASP A 147 -15.75 -15.39 2.86
CA ASP A 147 -15.32 -15.17 4.24
C ASP A 147 -14.41 -13.95 4.29
N TRP A 148 -15.01 -12.79 4.55
CA TRP A 148 -14.31 -11.51 4.69
C TRP A 148 -14.43 -11.00 6.11
N LYS A 149 -13.29 -10.73 6.74
CA LYS A 149 -13.19 -10.12 8.07
C LYS A 149 -12.64 -8.70 7.95
N VAL A 150 -12.93 -7.87 8.95
CA VAL A 150 -12.40 -6.51 9.01
C VAL A 150 -10.87 -6.57 9.02
N GLY A 151 -10.24 -5.80 8.13
CA GLY A 151 -8.80 -5.76 7.96
C GLY A 151 -8.26 -6.65 6.83
N ASP A 152 -9.04 -7.61 6.31
CA ASP A 152 -8.66 -8.39 5.13
C ASP A 152 -8.53 -7.48 3.90
N TRP A 153 -7.66 -7.86 2.95
CA TRP A 153 -7.53 -7.13 1.68
C TRP A 153 -8.11 -7.96 0.54
N VAL A 154 -8.81 -7.28 -0.35
CA VAL A 154 -9.31 -7.84 -1.60
C VAL A 154 -8.53 -7.23 -2.76
N VAL A 155 -7.75 -8.04 -3.47
CA VAL A 155 -6.79 -7.60 -4.48
C VAL A 155 -7.13 -8.23 -5.84
N SER A 156 -7.13 -7.44 -6.91
CA SER A 156 -7.30 -7.98 -8.27
C SER A 156 -5.96 -8.34 -8.88
N ASP A 157 -5.83 -9.58 -9.38
CA ASP A 157 -4.66 -9.98 -10.19
C ASP A 157 -4.83 -9.67 -11.70
N GLY A 158 -5.95 -9.03 -12.06
CA GLY A 158 -6.35 -8.74 -13.44
C GLY A 158 -7.22 -9.82 -14.09
N THR A 159 -7.48 -10.94 -13.41
CA THR A 159 -8.31 -12.05 -13.89
C THR A 159 -9.29 -12.55 -12.82
N LYS A 160 -8.91 -12.48 -11.55
CA LYS A 160 -9.74 -12.79 -10.38
C LYS A 160 -9.38 -11.85 -9.23
N TRP A 161 -10.32 -11.76 -8.28
CA TRP A 161 -10.05 -11.17 -6.98
C TRP A 161 -9.51 -12.24 -6.04
N VAL A 162 -8.44 -11.92 -5.32
CA VAL A 162 -7.85 -12.76 -4.29
C VAL A 162 -8.00 -12.08 -2.93
N LYS A 163 -8.08 -12.89 -1.88
CA LYS A 163 -8.06 -12.41 -0.49
C LYS A 163 -6.64 -12.51 0.04
N ILE A 164 -6.15 -11.42 0.63
CA ILE A 164 -5.04 -11.47 1.58
C ILE A 164 -5.69 -11.43 2.95
N ASP A 165 -5.62 -12.55 3.65
CA ASP A 165 -6.17 -12.67 5.00
C ASP A 165 -5.24 -11.93 5.96
N ASN A 166 -5.79 -10.98 6.70
CA ASN A 166 -5.04 -10.19 7.69
C ASN A 166 -5.62 -10.36 9.09
N THR A 167 -6.65 -11.19 9.22
CA THR A 167 -7.29 -11.50 10.49
C THR A 167 -6.75 -12.85 10.95
N ASP A 168 -5.68 -12.83 11.75
CA ASP A 168 -5.28 -14.04 12.47
C ASP A 168 -6.41 -14.42 13.44
N ALA A 169 -7.23 -15.38 13.03
CA ALA A 169 -7.99 -16.16 14.00
C ALA A 169 -6.97 -16.78 14.96
N VAL A 170 -7.19 -16.67 16.27
CA VAL A 170 -6.40 -17.39 17.28
C VAL A 170 -6.23 -18.83 16.79
N ALA A 171 -5.03 -19.18 16.34
CA ALA A 171 -4.82 -20.41 15.57
C ALA A 171 -5.16 -21.65 16.41
N SER A 172 -4.90 -21.56 17.73
CA SER A 172 -5.42 -22.50 18.71
C SER A 172 -5.45 -21.90 20.12
N VAL A 173 -6.32 -22.42 20.99
CA VAL A 173 -6.27 -22.20 22.44
C VAL A 173 -5.93 -23.52 23.10
N ALA A 174 -4.76 -23.61 23.73
CA ALA A 174 -4.26 -24.86 24.32
C ALA A 174 -4.29 -26.05 23.34
N GLY A 175 -3.97 -25.81 22.06
CA GLY A 175 -3.96 -26.83 21.00
C GLY A 175 -5.34 -27.18 20.41
N LEU A 176 -6.42 -26.57 20.90
CA LEU A 176 -7.76 -26.71 20.32
C LEU A 176 -8.00 -25.66 19.24
N SER A 177 -8.60 -26.08 18.13
CA SER A 177 -9.03 -25.22 17.02
C SER A 177 -10.54 -25.40 16.75
N GLY A 178 -11.15 -24.44 16.06
CA GLY A 178 -12.58 -24.47 15.73
C GLY A 178 -13.50 -24.05 16.89
N ALA A 179 -14.71 -24.60 16.95
CA ALA A 179 -15.65 -24.31 18.03
C ALA A 179 -15.17 -24.93 19.35
N ILE A 180 -14.64 -24.10 20.25
CA ILE A 180 -14.12 -24.54 21.54
C ILE A 180 -15.26 -24.55 22.56
N SER A 181 -15.71 -25.74 22.96
CA SER A 181 -16.64 -25.92 24.07
C SER A 181 -15.95 -25.74 25.43
N ALA A 182 -16.71 -25.42 26.47
CA ALA A 182 -16.18 -25.39 27.84
C ALA A 182 -15.55 -26.75 28.25
N ALA A 183 -16.14 -27.86 27.81
CA ALA A 183 -15.64 -29.20 28.10
C ALA A 183 -14.29 -29.48 27.42
N SER A 184 -14.16 -29.15 26.13
CA SER A 184 -12.90 -29.34 25.41
C SER A 184 -11.80 -28.46 25.98
N LEU A 185 -12.09 -27.20 26.30
CA LEU A 185 -11.12 -26.29 26.94
C LEU A 185 -10.64 -26.81 28.30
N LYS A 186 -11.57 -27.29 29.14
CA LYS A 186 -11.24 -27.84 30.46
C LYS A 186 -10.32 -29.06 30.37
N THR A 187 -10.58 -29.95 29.41
CA THR A 187 -9.72 -31.12 29.16
C THR A 187 -8.35 -30.71 28.65
N ALA A 188 -8.27 -29.79 27.68
CA ALA A 188 -7.01 -29.36 27.09
C ALA A 188 -6.10 -28.60 28.06
N LEU A 189 -6.68 -27.78 28.94
CA LEU A 189 -5.91 -27.08 29.96
C LEU A 189 -5.44 -28.00 31.09
N ALA A 190 -6.01 -29.22 31.20
CA ALA A 190 -5.65 -30.25 32.16
C ALA A 190 -5.56 -29.76 33.62
N ILE A 191 -6.45 -28.83 34.00
CA ILE A 191 -6.43 -28.18 35.32
C ILE A 191 -6.51 -29.26 36.42
N ALA A 192 -5.45 -29.37 37.21
CA ALA A 192 -5.32 -30.31 38.31
C ALA A 192 -5.40 -29.59 39.66
N VAL A 193 -5.62 -30.36 40.73
CA VAL A 193 -5.57 -29.83 42.11
C VAL A 193 -4.18 -29.25 42.43
N ALA A 194 -3.13 -29.71 41.75
CA ALA A 194 -1.78 -29.18 41.86
C ALA A 194 -1.67 -27.71 41.41
N ASP A 195 -2.52 -27.27 40.49
CA ASP A 195 -2.52 -25.89 39.95
C ASP A 195 -3.16 -24.89 40.92
N ILE A 196 -3.75 -25.35 42.02
CA ILE A 196 -4.27 -24.50 43.10
C ILE A 196 -3.09 -24.10 44.00
N THR A 197 -2.33 -23.08 43.56
CA THR A 197 -1.10 -22.61 44.21
C THR A 197 -1.35 -21.95 45.57
N ASP A 198 -2.51 -21.32 45.77
CA ASP A 198 -2.89 -20.65 47.02
C ASP A 198 -3.39 -21.63 48.12
N ALA A 199 -3.53 -22.93 47.80
CA ALA A 199 -3.84 -23.95 48.79
C ALA A 199 -2.55 -24.49 49.46
N SER A 200 -2.62 -24.83 50.74
CA SER A 200 -1.54 -25.59 51.38
C SER A 200 -1.47 -27.03 50.83
N ALA A 201 -0.37 -27.74 51.07
CA ALA A 201 -0.26 -29.16 50.69
C ALA A 201 -1.39 -30.00 51.29
N ASN A 202 -1.75 -29.73 52.55
CA ASN A 202 -2.86 -30.38 53.23
C ASN A 202 -4.22 -30.00 52.61
N GLY A 203 -4.39 -28.72 52.23
CA GLY A 203 -5.59 -28.25 51.53
C GLY A 203 -5.79 -28.97 50.19
N ARG A 204 -4.74 -29.08 49.38
CA ARG A 204 -4.77 -29.84 48.12
C ARG A 204 -5.12 -31.31 48.36
N SER A 205 -4.52 -31.94 49.37
CA SER A 205 -4.80 -33.34 49.71
C SER A 205 -6.27 -33.59 50.05
N LEU A 206 -6.88 -32.67 50.83
CA LEU A 206 -8.30 -32.74 51.17
C LEU A 206 -9.21 -32.54 49.95
N ILE A 207 -8.87 -31.59 49.06
CA ILE A 207 -9.63 -31.30 47.83
C ILE A 207 -9.59 -32.49 46.85
N SER A 208 -8.47 -33.21 46.78
CA SER A 208 -8.31 -34.40 45.93
C SER A 208 -8.83 -35.70 46.56
N ALA A 209 -9.43 -35.66 47.76
CA ALA A 209 -9.87 -36.86 48.45
C ALA A 209 -11.00 -37.57 47.67
N ALA A 210 -10.87 -38.89 47.50
CA ALA A 210 -11.79 -39.68 46.68
C ALA A 210 -13.22 -39.78 47.25
N ASP A 211 -13.35 -39.68 48.57
CA ASP A 211 -14.62 -39.77 49.27
C ASP A 211 -14.55 -39.14 50.67
N TYR A 212 -15.70 -39.10 51.35
CA TYR A 212 -15.79 -38.59 52.72
C TYR A 212 -14.95 -39.36 53.74
N ALA A 213 -14.67 -40.66 53.53
CA ALA A 213 -13.83 -41.43 54.43
C ALA A 213 -12.36 -41.03 54.29
N ALA A 214 -11.87 -40.86 53.06
CA ALA A 214 -10.56 -40.31 52.77
C ALA A 214 -10.40 -38.90 53.36
N MET A 215 -11.41 -38.03 53.23
CA MET A 215 -11.41 -36.70 53.85
C MET A 215 -11.28 -36.77 55.38
N ARG A 216 -12.03 -37.68 56.03
CA ARG A 216 -11.95 -37.88 57.48
C ARG A 216 -10.58 -38.38 57.93
N THR A 217 -10.01 -39.33 57.19
CA THR A 217 -8.65 -39.84 57.45
C THR A 217 -7.62 -38.71 57.33
N LEU A 218 -7.70 -37.90 56.27
CA LEU A 218 -6.78 -36.77 56.04
C LEU A 218 -6.91 -35.67 57.11
N LEU A 219 -8.13 -35.43 57.63
CA LEU A 219 -8.37 -34.45 58.68
C LEU A 219 -8.16 -35.03 60.11
N GLY A 220 -7.86 -36.32 60.23
CA GLY A 220 -7.71 -37.00 61.54
C GLY A 220 -9.02 -37.20 62.30
N LEU A 221 -10.17 -37.14 61.63
CA LEU A 221 -11.50 -37.35 62.21
C LEU A 221 -11.76 -38.86 62.37
N VAL A 222 -11.53 -39.40 63.56
CA VAL A 222 -11.96 -40.76 63.89
C VAL A 222 -13.49 -40.79 63.86
N ALA A 223 -14.10 -41.71 63.11
CA ALA A 223 -15.54 -41.94 63.16
C ALA A 223 -15.93 -42.12 64.63
N ALA A 224 -16.88 -41.30 65.11
CA ALA A 224 -17.48 -41.57 66.40
C ALA A 224 -18.07 -42.98 66.30
N ALA A 225 -17.36 -43.96 66.86
CA ALA A 225 -17.84 -45.32 66.95
C ALA A 225 -19.22 -45.22 67.61
N THR A 226 -20.23 -45.63 66.88
CA THR A 226 -21.54 -45.93 67.46
C THR A 226 -21.29 -46.70 68.75
N ALA A 227 -21.79 -46.15 69.87
CA ALA A 227 -21.78 -46.70 71.23
C ALA A 227 -20.57 -46.48 72.17
N ALA A 228 -19.56 -45.64 71.89
CA ALA A 228 -18.45 -45.42 72.87
C ALA A 228 -18.34 -44.01 73.49
N THR A 229 -18.95 -42.98 72.90
CA THR A 229 -18.82 -41.60 73.40
C THR A 229 -19.83 -41.21 74.50
N ALA A 230 -20.59 -42.16 75.04
CA ALA A 230 -21.37 -41.93 76.26
C ALA A 230 -20.50 -41.96 77.53
N ASN A 231 -19.24 -42.43 77.45
CA ASN A 231 -18.43 -42.70 78.66
C ASN A 231 -17.35 -41.65 78.98
N THR A 232 -17.26 -40.53 78.26
CA THR A 232 -16.27 -39.47 78.58
C THR A 232 -16.86 -38.22 79.21
N LEU A 233 -18.19 -38.14 79.35
CA LEU A 233 -18.87 -37.13 80.18
C LEU A 233 -19.11 -37.60 81.63
N ALA A 234 -19.06 -38.91 81.90
CA ALA A 234 -19.21 -39.50 83.24
C ALA A 234 -17.91 -39.52 84.06
N GLN A 235 -16.76 -39.12 83.50
CA GLN A 235 -15.45 -39.13 84.17
C GLN A 235 -14.85 -37.72 84.39
N ARG A 236 -15.64 -36.65 84.22
CA ARG A 236 -15.19 -35.27 84.46
C ARG A 236 -15.58 -34.69 85.83
N ASP A 237 -16.21 -35.46 86.71
CA ASP A 237 -16.42 -35.05 88.11
C ASP A 237 -15.89 -36.08 89.12
N PRO A 238 -14.67 -35.90 89.67
CA PRO A 238 -14.12 -36.78 90.71
C PRO A 238 -14.70 -36.53 92.13
N ARG A 239 -15.77 -35.73 92.30
CA ARG A 239 -16.34 -35.43 93.64
C ARG A 239 -17.43 -36.39 94.14
N ALA A 240 -17.86 -37.37 93.35
CA ALA A 240 -18.92 -38.29 93.76
C ALA A 240 -18.45 -39.51 94.59
N THR A 241 -17.15 -39.69 94.84
CA THR A 241 -16.61 -40.91 95.50
C THR A 241 -16.04 -40.70 96.91
N SER A 242 -16.21 -39.52 97.52
CA SER A 242 -15.79 -39.27 98.91
C SER A 242 -16.96 -39.32 99.88
N GLN A 243 -17.54 -40.51 100.04
CA GLN A 243 -18.27 -40.89 101.26
C GLN A 243 -17.74 -42.25 101.71
N LEU A 244 -16.51 -42.24 102.26
CA LEU A 244 -16.01 -43.32 103.09
C LEU A 244 -15.82 -42.81 104.53
N ALA A 245 -16.37 -43.57 105.47
CA ALA A 245 -15.93 -43.73 106.85
C ALA A 245 -16.11 -42.56 107.84
N CYS A 246 -17.27 -42.57 108.52
CA CYS A 246 -17.39 -42.07 109.90
C CYS A 246 -17.41 -43.27 110.86
N SER A 247 -16.39 -43.30 111.74
CA SER A 247 -16.20 -44.05 113.00
C SER A 247 -16.90 -45.38 113.28
N ALA A 248 -16.12 -46.46 113.37
CA ALA A 248 -16.30 -47.48 114.42
C ALA A 248 -14.93 -48.10 114.79
N ARG A 249 -14.42 -47.75 115.97
CA ARG A 249 -13.22 -48.35 116.61
C ARG A 249 -13.69 -49.40 117.61
N PRO A 250 -13.34 -50.69 117.49
CA PRO A 250 -13.43 -51.64 118.61
C PRO A 250 -12.08 -51.75 119.33
N MET A 251 -12.13 -51.67 120.67
CA MET A 251 -11.00 -51.88 121.58
C MET A 251 -10.64 -53.38 121.70
N PRO A 252 -9.38 -53.73 122.06
CA PRO A 252 -8.95 -55.11 122.16
C PRO A 252 -9.39 -55.77 123.48
N MET A 253 -9.92 -57.00 123.40
CA MET A 253 -10.12 -57.88 124.55
C MET A 253 -8.87 -58.74 124.80
N VAL A 254 -8.39 -58.71 126.04
CA VAL A 254 -7.37 -59.59 126.66
C VAL A 254 -8.13 -60.75 127.37
N PRO A 255 -7.56 -61.97 127.52
CA PRO A 255 -8.36 -63.19 127.61
C PRO A 255 -8.78 -63.62 129.04
N MET A 256 -9.87 -64.41 129.06
CA MET A 256 -10.28 -65.49 129.99
C MET A 256 -9.87 -65.43 131.47
N GLN A 257 -10.88 -65.20 132.33
CA GLN A 257 -11.43 -66.19 133.28
C GLN A 257 -12.94 -65.96 133.45
#